data_AF-A0A7J2HRK4-F1
#
_entry.id   AF-A0A7J2HRK4-F1
#
_cell.length_a   1.000
_cell.length_b   1.000
_cell.length_c   1.000
_cell.angle_alpha   90.00
_cell.angle_beta   90.00
_cell.angle_gamma   90.00
#
_symmetry.space_group_name_H-M   'P 1'
#
loop_
_entity.id
_entity.type
_entity.pdbx_description
1 polymer ?
#
loop_
_entity_poly.entity_id
_entity_poly.type
_entity_poly.pdbx_seq_one_letter_code
_entity_poly.pdbx_strand_id
1 'polypeptide(L)'
;MSRRPRAERKPPKTIYTIYSPEYFGYKEIGTTWAQSPEQVIGRTIWVSLYTLTGDFSQQHLLIRFKIVWVKDTVAETVFYG
;
A
#
# COMPACT_ATOMS: atom_id res chain seq x y z
N MET A 1 -35.07 26.57 -11.77
CA MET A 1 -33.60 26.46 -11.86
C MET A 1 -33.13 25.42 -10.85
N SER A 2 -32.68 24.25 -11.30
CA SER A 2 -32.15 23.22 -10.41
C SER A 2 -30.78 23.67 -9.90
N ARG A 3 -30.69 23.98 -8.60
CA ARG A 3 -29.40 24.18 -7.93
C ARG A 3 -28.68 22.83 -7.97
N ARG A 4 -27.74 22.66 -8.90
CA ARG A 4 -26.78 21.55 -8.83
C ARG A 4 -26.18 21.56 -7.42
N PRO A 5 -26.27 20.47 -6.64
CA PRO A 5 -25.65 20.43 -5.33
C PRO A 5 -24.17 20.76 -5.52
N ARG A 6 -23.69 21.76 -4.77
CA ARG A 6 -22.29 22.16 -4.81
C ARG A 6 -21.47 20.92 -4.47
N ALA A 7 -20.59 20.50 -5.36
CA ALA A 7 -19.73 19.36 -5.10
C ALA A 7 -19.03 19.56 -3.75
N GLU A 8 -19.34 18.69 -2.79
CA GLU A 8 -18.67 18.69 -1.49
C GLU A 8 -17.17 18.54 -1.73
N ARG A 9 -16.39 19.45 -1.14
CA ARG A 9 -14.93 19.42 -1.29
C ARG A 9 -14.41 18.17 -0.59
N LYS A 10 -13.94 17.21 -1.38
CA LYS A 10 -13.29 16.00 -0.84
C LYS A 10 -12.05 16.42 -0.04
N PRO A 11 -11.79 15.82 1.13
CA PRO A 11 -10.57 16.07 1.88
C PRO A 11 -9.34 15.70 1.03
N PRO A 12 -8.20 16.37 1.25
CA PRO A 12 -6.96 16.06 0.54
C PRO A 12 -6.56 14.60 0.79
N LYS A 13 -5.89 14.00 -0.20
CA LYS A 13 -5.35 12.65 -0.07
C LYS A 13 -3.96 12.73 0.56
N THR A 14 -3.70 11.83 1.50
CA THR A 14 -2.39 11.61 2.10
C THR A 14 -1.70 10.45 1.38
N ILE A 15 -0.38 10.51 1.26
CA ILE A 15 0.46 9.43 0.71
C ILE A 15 0.94 8.57 1.87
N TYR A 16 0.78 7.26 1.71
CA TYR A 16 1.20 6.24 2.67
C TYR A 16 2.28 5.38 2.02
N THR A 17 3.39 5.20 2.72
CA THR A 17 4.50 4.35 2.31
C THR A 17 4.26 2.93 2.82
N ILE A 18 4.32 1.96 1.93
CA ILE A 18 4.05 0.56 2.23
C ILE A 18 5.37 -0.15 2.45
N TYR A 19 5.50 -0.79 3.60
CA TYR A 19 6.67 -1.58 3.97
C TYR A 19 6.35 -3.08 3.92
N SER A 20 7.35 -3.85 3.51
CA SER A 20 7.32 -5.31 3.63
C SER A 20 7.35 -5.71 5.10
N PRO A 21 6.90 -6.93 5.43
CA PRO A 21 7.03 -7.47 6.77
C PRO A 21 8.50 -7.54 7.22
N GLU A 22 8.75 -7.52 8.53
CA GLU A 22 10.11 -7.59 9.09
C GLU A 22 10.90 -8.82 8.62
N TYR A 23 10.23 -9.96 8.47
CA TYR A 23 10.84 -11.20 7.98
C TYR A 23 11.25 -11.15 6.50
N PHE A 24 10.84 -10.11 5.76
CA PHE A 24 11.31 -9.76 4.41
C PHE A 24 12.29 -8.57 4.41
N GLY A 25 12.80 -8.18 5.59
CA GLY A 25 13.80 -7.14 5.74
C GLY A 25 13.26 -5.71 5.79
N TYR A 26 11.95 -5.52 6.07
CA TYR A 26 11.31 -4.21 6.26
C TYR A 26 11.67 -3.19 5.17
N LYS A 27 11.46 -3.59 3.91
CA LYS A 27 11.80 -2.79 2.73
C LYS A 27 10.60 -1.99 2.27
N GLU A 28 10.83 -0.80 1.75
CA GLU A 28 9.79 -0.06 1.04
C GLU A 28 9.42 -0.81 -0.25
N ILE A 29 8.15 -1.18 -0.38
CA ILE A 29 7.62 -1.95 -1.52
C ILE A 29 6.66 -1.16 -2.39
N GLY A 30 6.28 0.05 -1.97
CA GLY A 30 5.47 0.95 -2.78
C GLY A 30 4.82 2.06 -1.96
N THR A 31 3.99 2.86 -2.62
CA THR A 31 3.23 3.93 -1.99
C THR A 31 1.76 3.86 -2.42
N THR A 32 0.86 4.36 -1.57
CA THR A 32 -0.56 4.43 -1.89
C THR A 32 -1.18 5.69 -1.33
N TRP A 33 -2.14 6.25 -2.06
CA TRP A 33 -2.88 7.44 -1.64
C TRP A 33 -4.22 7.10 -1.02
N ALA A 34 -4.59 7.75 0.07
CA ALA A 34 -5.90 7.60 0.68
C ALA A 34 -6.31 8.85 1.45
N GLN A 35 -7.60 9.00 1.70
CA GLN A 35 -8.11 10.11 2.52
C GLN A 35 -7.98 9.82 4.01
N SER A 36 -8.01 8.55 4.39
CA SER A 36 -7.86 8.11 5.77
C SER A 36 -7.15 6.74 5.84
N PRO A 37 -6.51 6.40 6.98
CA PRO A 37 -5.79 5.13 7.16
C PRO A 37 -6.68 3.90 6.97
N GLU A 38 -7.96 3.99 7.34
CA GLU A 38 -8.92 2.88 7.26
C GLU A 38 -9.19 2.46 5.81
N GLN A 39 -9.06 3.39 4.86
CA GLN A 39 -9.17 3.09 3.42
C GLN A 39 -7.96 2.35 2.85
N VAL A 40 -6.83 2.38 3.57
CA VAL A 40 -5.57 1.73 3.17
C VAL A 40 -5.53 0.29 3.69
N ILE A 41 -6.02 0.06 4.90
CA ILE A 41 -6.11 -1.27 5.51
C ILE A 41 -6.95 -2.19 4.60
N GLY A 42 -6.44 -3.39 4.34
CA GLY A 42 -7.08 -4.37 3.48
C GLY A 42 -6.72 -4.29 2.00
N ARG A 43 -6.03 -3.23 1.54
CA ARG A 43 -5.46 -3.19 0.18
C ARG A 43 -4.37 -4.25 0.02
N THR A 44 -4.23 -4.73 -1.21
CA THR A 44 -3.18 -5.69 -1.56
C THR A 44 -2.30 -5.17 -2.67
N ILE A 45 -1.00 -5.46 -2.56
CA ILE A 45 0.02 -5.10 -3.55
C ILE A 45 0.75 -6.36 -4.01
N TRP A 46 1.06 -6.43 -5.30
CA TRP A 46 1.90 -7.46 -5.88
C TRP A 46 3.32 -6.91 -6.02
N VAL A 47 4.30 -7.66 -5.53
CA VAL A 47 5.71 -7.26 -5.52
C VAL A 47 6.53 -8.43 -6.04
N SER A 48 7.49 -8.15 -6.93
CA SER A 48 8.42 -9.17 -7.37
C SER A 48 9.34 -9.59 -6.23
N LEU A 49 9.61 -10.88 -6.11
CA LEU A 49 10.57 -11.40 -5.13
C LEU A 49 11.96 -10.79 -5.33
N TYR A 50 12.32 -10.44 -6.58
CA TYR A 50 13.54 -9.69 -6.90
C TYR A 50 13.67 -8.40 -6.08
N THR A 51 12.59 -7.63 -5.89
CA THR A 51 12.64 -6.38 -5.11
C THR A 51 12.98 -6.64 -3.63
N LEU A 52 12.64 -7.82 -3.12
CA LEU A 52 12.89 -8.21 -1.74
C LEU A 52 14.27 -8.84 -1.56
N THR A 53 14.72 -9.69 -2.48
CA THR A 53 15.97 -10.46 -2.34
C THR A 53 17.15 -9.87 -3.12
N GLY A 54 16.90 -9.14 -4.20
CA GLY A 54 17.92 -8.67 -5.15
C GLY A 54 18.36 -9.73 -6.15
N ASP A 55 17.78 -10.93 -6.13
CA ASP A 55 18.12 -12.01 -7.07
C ASP A 55 17.31 -11.91 -8.36
N PHE A 56 18.01 -11.59 -9.46
CA PHE A 56 17.40 -11.40 -10.77
C PHE A 56 16.73 -12.69 -11.32
N SER A 57 17.23 -13.87 -10.95
CA SER A 57 16.63 -15.13 -11.39
C SER A 57 15.18 -15.30 -10.92
N GLN A 58 14.80 -14.61 -9.85
CA GLN A 58 13.51 -14.68 -9.19
C GLN A 58 12.54 -13.56 -9.62
N GLN A 59 12.86 -12.77 -10.65
CA GLN A 59 12.02 -11.66 -11.09
C GLN A 59 10.58 -12.10 -11.47
N HIS A 60 10.45 -13.33 -11.98
CA HIS A 60 9.18 -13.91 -12.42
C HIS A 60 8.22 -14.27 -11.26
N LEU A 61 8.71 -14.33 -10.02
CA LEU A 61 7.90 -14.65 -8.86
C LEU A 61 7.28 -13.37 -8.29
N LEU A 62 5.96 -13.30 -8.34
CA LEU A 62 5.17 -12.21 -7.73
C LEU A 62 4.55 -12.69 -6.43
N ILE A 63 4.74 -11.91 -5.37
CA ILE A 63 4.19 -12.15 -4.05
C ILE A 63 3.14 -11.09 -3.74
N ARG A 64 2.03 -11.51 -3.14
CA ARG A 64 1.00 -10.61 -2.68
C ARG A 64 1.17 -10.28 -1.20
N PHE A 65 1.18 -8.98 -0.92
CA PHE A 65 1.15 -8.44 0.44
C PHE A 65 -0.20 -7.79 0.70
N LYS A 66 -0.72 -7.91 1.92
CA LYS A 66 -1.93 -7.23 2.38
C LYS A 66 -1.58 -6.26 3.48
N ILE A 67 -2.07 -5.02 3.38
CA ILE A 67 -1.91 -4.02 4.45
C ILE A 67 -2.84 -4.40 5.61
N VAL A 68 -2.27 -4.59 6.79
CA VAL A 68 -3.02 -4.93 8.02
C VAL A 68 -3.04 -3.80 9.02
N TRP A 69 -2.05 -2.93 8.96
CA TRP A 69 -1.88 -1.86 9.93
C TRP A 69 -1.32 -0.61 9.26
N VAL A 70 -1.70 0.55 9.79
CA VAL A 70 -1.19 1.85 9.34
C VAL A 70 -0.88 2.68 10.58
N LYS A 71 0.36 3.15 10.69
CA LYS A 71 0.82 4.06 11.72
C LYS A 71 1.30 5.34 11.05
N ASP A 72 0.64 6.46 11.35
CA ASP A 72 0.88 7.75 10.70
C ASP A 72 0.76 7.65 9.16
N THR A 73 1.89 7.67 8.44
CA THR A 73 1.97 7.51 6.99
C THR A 73 2.63 6.18 6.57
N VAL A 74 2.92 5.30 7.52
CA VAL A 74 3.57 4.00 7.31
C VAL A 74 2.52 2.90 7.32
N ALA A 75 2.45 2.13 6.24
CA ALA A 75 1.56 0.99 6.09
C ALA A 75 2.36 -0.32 6.22
N GLU A 76 2.02 -1.12 7.23
CA GLU A 76 2.62 -2.43 7.46
C GLU A 76 1.80 -3.52 6.78
N THR A 77 2.52 -4.47 6.20
CA THR A 77 1.92 -5.56 5.44
C THR A 77 2.20 -6.92 6.05
N VAL A 78 1.39 -7.89 5.66
CA VAL A 78 1.64 -9.33 5.86
C VAL A 78 1.63 -10.04 4.52
N PHE A 79 2.34 -11.16 4.47
CA PHE A 79 2.26 -12.09 3.33
C PHE A 79 0.82 -12.61 3.19
N TYR A 80 0.26 -12.52 2.00
CA TYR A 80 -1.12 -12.92 1.72
C TYR A 80 -1.23 -14.10 0.74
N GLY A 81 -0.24 -14.29 -0.14
CA GLY A 81 -0.22 -15.40 -1.11
C GLY A 81 0.66 -15.15 -2.31
#